data_AF-A0A3E1NYW7-F1
#
_entry.id   AF-A0A3E1NYW7-F1
#
_cell.length_a   1.000
_cell.length_b   1.000
_cell.length_c   1.000
_cell.angle_alpha   90.00
_cell.angle_beta   90.00
_cell.angle_gamma   90.00
#
_symmetry.space_group_name_H-M   'P 1'
#
loop_
_entity.id
_entity.type
_entity.pdbx_description
1 polymer ?
#
loop_
_entity_poly.entity_id
_entity_poly.type
_entity_poly.pdbx_seq_one_letter_code
_entity_poly.pdbx_strand_id
1 'polypeptide(L)'
;MIYLDKLDHQGTVAVNDQYGPGYYRYALIGNTPNSPDSLRQIILKYVDSTVNNEDVEKKYIRYFIQFYRLSDNTKSYIKGKEDFWDIHNDINQELQDYLGEYRYERCKDDSSHGLWTLEVAGKRDTLENKCNR
;
A
#
# COMPACT_ATOMS: atom_id res chain seq x y z
N MET A 1 9.29 7.32 9.04
CA MET A 1 8.82 6.84 7.73
C MET A 1 8.94 7.99 6.75
N ILE A 2 9.28 7.72 5.49
CA ILE A 2 9.44 8.73 4.43
C ILE A 2 8.44 8.38 3.33
N TYR A 3 7.52 9.30 3.04
CA TYR A 3 6.61 9.17 1.90
C TYR A 3 7.38 9.41 0.61
N LEU A 4 7.09 8.60 -0.41
CA LEU A 4 7.60 8.82 -1.75
C LEU A 4 6.50 9.45 -2.58
N ASP A 5 6.22 10.75 -2.38
CA ASP A 5 5.08 11.43 -3.01
C ASP A 5 5.08 11.35 -4.55
N LYS A 6 6.26 11.25 -5.18
CA LYS A 6 6.39 11.05 -6.63
C LYS A 6 5.88 9.68 -7.12
N LEU A 7 5.76 8.73 -6.19
CA LEU A 7 5.23 7.39 -6.39
C LEU A 7 3.77 7.28 -5.94
N ASP A 8 3.12 8.38 -5.60
CA ASP A 8 1.68 8.39 -5.44
C ASP A 8 1.01 8.41 -6.82
N HIS A 9 0.11 7.45 -7.08
CA HIS A 9 -0.61 7.38 -8.35
C HIS A 9 -2.10 7.18 -8.15
N GLN A 10 -2.89 8.17 -8.58
CA GLN A 10 -4.33 8.09 -8.69
C GLN A 10 -4.71 7.90 -10.16
N GLY A 11 -5.38 6.79 -10.47
CA GLY A 11 -5.71 6.44 -11.85
C GLY A 11 -6.76 5.36 -11.94
N THR A 12 -7.09 4.94 -13.16
CA THR A 12 -7.98 3.79 -13.36
C THR A 12 -7.20 2.50 -13.19
N VAL A 13 -7.73 1.58 -12.38
CA VAL A 13 -7.16 0.25 -12.10
C VAL A 13 -8.20 -0.82 -12.41
N ALA A 14 -7.73 -2.06 -12.59
CA ALA A 14 -8.59 -3.23 -12.69
C ALA A 14 -8.53 -4.06 -11.40
N VAL A 15 -9.70 -4.37 -10.83
CA VAL A 15 -9.87 -5.24 -9.65
C VAL A 15 -11.10 -6.10 -9.86
N ASN A 16 -10.99 -7.42 -9.71
CA ASN A 16 -12.13 -8.34 -9.81
C ASN A 16 -12.97 -8.15 -11.09
N ASP A 17 -12.31 -8.00 -12.24
CA ASP A 17 -12.91 -7.73 -13.56
C ASP A 17 -13.63 -6.37 -13.68
N GLN A 18 -13.46 -5.47 -12.71
CA GLN A 18 -14.01 -4.11 -12.73
C GLN A 18 -12.91 -3.08 -12.89
N TYR A 19 -13.16 -2.09 -13.74
CA TYR A 19 -12.30 -0.91 -13.87
C TYR A 19 -12.85 0.23 -13.02
N GLY A 20 -11.97 0.94 -12.33
CA GLY A 20 -12.39 2.04 -11.47
C GLY A 20 -11.22 2.81 -10.86
N PRO A 21 -11.51 3.86 -10.07
CA PRO A 21 -10.49 4.67 -9.44
C PRO A 21 -9.65 3.84 -8.45
N GLY A 22 -8.34 3.87 -8.60
CA GLY A 22 -7.38 3.29 -7.68
C GLY A 22 -6.38 4.32 -7.18
N TYR A 23 -5.77 4.02 -6.03
CA TYR A 23 -4.70 4.84 -5.48
C TYR A 23 -3.56 3.97 -4.94
N TYR A 24 -2.36 4.21 -5.46
CA TYR A 24 -1.11 3.59 -5.04
C TYR A 24 -0.26 4.61 -4.31
N ARG A 25 0.41 4.18 -3.24
CA ARG A 25 1.34 4.98 -2.44
C ARG A 25 2.51 4.12 -1.97
N TYR A 26 3.66 4.74 -1.83
CA TYR A 26 4.90 4.08 -1.41
C TYR A 26 5.52 4.81 -0.23
N ALA A 27 6.04 4.05 0.73
CA ALA A 27 6.69 4.60 1.91
C ALA A 27 7.93 3.81 2.32
N LEU A 28 8.95 4.53 2.78
CA LEU A 28 10.19 3.96 3.29
C LEU A 28 10.22 3.99 4.83
N ILE A 29 10.56 2.85 5.44
CA ILE A 29 10.71 2.69 6.89
C ILE A 29 12.21 2.73 7.24
N GLY A 30 12.65 3.83 7.83
CA GLY A 30 13.96 3.92 8.48
C GLY A 30 13.98 3.19 9.81
N ASN A 31 15.14 2.67 10.21
CA ASN A 31 15.33 1.91 11.45
C ASN A 31 14.29 0.78 11.60
N THR A 32 14.08 0.01 10.53
CA THR A 32 13.10 -1.07 10.48
C THR A 32 13.41 -2.11 11.56
N PRO A 33 12.45 -2.46 12.45
CA PRO A 33 12.68 -3.49 13.44
C PRO A 33 12.79 -4.87 12.80
N ASN A 34 13.59 -5.76 13.39
CA ASN A 34 13.72 -7.14 12.91
C ASN A 34 12.51 -8.02 13.32
N SER A 35 11.69 -7.56 14.26
CA SER A 35 10.49 -8.27 14.70
C SER A 35 9.30 -7.96 13.79
N PRO A 36 8.66 -8.98 13.18
CA PRO A 36 7.43 -8.79 12.41
C PRO A 36 6.30 -8.12 13.19
N ASP A 37 6.14 -8.42 14.47
CA ASP A 37 5.08 -7.84 15.31
C ASP A 37 5.32 -6.34 15.53
N SER A 38 6.58 -5.94 15.77
CA SER A 38 6.93 -4.52 15.92
C SER A 38 6.74 -3.77 14.61
N LEU A 39 7.11 -4.37 13.48
CA LEU A 39 6.89 -3.80 12.14
C LEU A 39 5.38 -3.62 11.86
N ARG A 40 4.58 -4.63 12.17
CA ARG A 40 3.12 -4.60 12.06
C ARG A 40 2.51 -3.44 12.85
N GLN A 41 2.95 -3.24 14.09
CA GLN A 41 2.49 -2.11 14.91
C GLN A 41 2.85 -0.75 14.30
N ILE A 42 4.05 -0.60 13.73
CA ILE A 42 4.47 0.64 13.07
C ILE A 42 3.58 0.94 11.85
N ILE A 43 3.35 -0.07 10.99
CA ILE A 43 2.52 0.08 9.79
C ILE A 43 1.08 0.42 10.20
N LEU A 44 0.49 -0.31 11.14
CA LEU A 44 -0.86 -0.06 11.63
C LEU A 44 -1.01 1.37 12.19
N LYS A 45 -0.13 1.76 13.10
CA LYS A 45 -0.16 3.11 13.69
C LYS A 45 -0.10 4.20 12.62
N TYR A 46 0.69 3.99 11.58
CA TYR A 46 0.79 4.93 10.47
C TYR A 46 -0.51 4.97 9.66
N VAL A 47 -1.05 3.83 9.24
CA VAL A 47 -2.28 3.81 8.43
C VAL A 47 -3.47 4.37 9.20
N ASP A 48 -3.60 4.05 10.50
CA ASP A 48 -4.64 4.60 11.38
C ASP A 48 -4.57 6.13 11.49
N SER A 49 -3.39 6.73 11.30
CA SER A 49 -3.18 8.18 11.36
C SER A 49 -3.36 8.91 10.03
N THR A 50 -3.30 8.20 8.90
CA THR A 50 -3.27 8.82 7.55
C THR A 50 -4.38 8.35 6.62
N VAL A 51 -5.04 7.23 6.92
CA VAL A 51 -6.09 6.64 6.09
C VAL A 51 -7.43 6.80 6.78
N ASN A 52 -8.39 7.39 6.07
CA ASN A 52 -9.80 7.36 6.47
C ASN A 52 -10.50 6.27 5.67
N ASN A 53 -10.79 5.13 6.31
CA ASN A 53 -11.34 3.96 5.62
C ASN A 53 -12.68 4.25 4.93
N GLU A 54 -13.55 5.07 5.53
CA GLU A 54 -14.84 5.41 4.92
C GLU A 54 -14.68 6.25 3.65
N ASP A 55 -13.74 7.19 3.63
CA ASP A 55 -13.45 8.00 2.44
C ASP A 55 -12.86 7.12 1.33
N VAL A 56 -11.96 6.21 1.69
CA VAL A 56 -11.37 5.25 0.75
C VAL A 56 -12.43 4.33 0.15
N GLU A 57 -13.29 3.72 0.98
CA GLU A 57 -14.37 2.82 0.55
C GLU A 57 -15.32 3.50 -0.44
N LYS A 58 -15.63 4.79 -0.24
CA LYS A 58 -16.48 5.57 -1.15
C LYS A 58 -15.78 5.88 -2.47
N LYS A 59 -14.50 6.23 -2.42
CA LYS A 59 -13.78 6.82 -3.56
C LYS A 59 -13.11 5.80 -4.47
N TYR A 60 -12.53 4.73 -3.94
CA TYR A 60 -11.64 3.85 -4.69
C TYR A 60 -12.17 2.43 -4.79
N ILE A 61 -11.84 1.72 -5.88
CA ILE A 61 -11.99 0.26 -5.97
C ILE A 61 -10.75 -0.48 -5.46
N ARG A 62 -9.60 0.22 -5.45
CA ARG A 62 -8.34 -0.21 -4.81
C ARG A 62 -7.66 0.95 -4.12
N TYR A 63 -7.23 0.74 -2.90
CA TYR A 63 -6.28 1.62 -2.24
C TYR A 63 -5.12 0.76 -1.74
N PHE A 64 -3.90 1.20 -1.99
CA PHE A 64 -2.73 0.35 -1.79
C PHE A 64 -1.52 1.15 -1.35
N ILE A 65 -0.96 0.78 -0.20
CA ILE A 65 0.31 1.32 0.29
C ILE A 65 1.33 0.19 0.37
N GLN A 66 2.47 0.33 -0.31
CA GLN A 66 3.61 -0.57 -0.11
C GLN A 66 4.67 0.07 0.78
N PHE A 67 5.22 -0.75 1.67
CA PHE A 67 6.25 -0.36 2.61
C PHE A 67 7.55 -1.06 2.26
N TYR A 68 8.62 -0.28 2.14
CA TYR A 68 9.98 -0.77 1.92
C TYR A 68 10.90 -0.29 3.04
N ARG A 69 11.98 -1.02 3.28
CA ARG A 69 13.07 -0.58 4.14
C ARG A 69 13.77 0.60 3.49
N LEU A 70 14.14 1.60 4.27
CA LEU A 70 15.08 2.63 3.83
C LEU A 70 16.50 2.03 3.80
N SER A 71 16.98 1.71 2.60
CA SER A 71 18.30 1.14 2.29
C SER A 71 19.03 2.04 1.30
N ASP A 72 20.27 1.71 0.93
CA ASP A 72 20.98 2.44 -0.12
C ASP A 72 20.29 2.32 -1.48
N ASN A 73 19.67 1.17 -1.78
CA ASN A 73 18.90 0.95 -3.00
C ASN A 73 17.63 1.82 -3.01
N THR A 74 16.81 1.73 -1.96
CA THR A 74 15.50 2.39 -1.95
C THR A 74 15.59 3.90 -1.70
N LYS A 75 16.67 4.37 -1.07
CA LYS A 75 16.93 5.79 -0.85
C LYS A 75 17.12 6.57 -2.15
N SER A 76 17.54 5.92 -3.23
CA SER A 76 17.66 6.53 -4.56
C SER A 76 16.32 7.10 -5.03
N TYR A 77 15.21 6.42 -4.74
CA TYR A 77 13.86 6.84 -5.09
C TYR A 77 13.36 8.05 -4.31
N ILE A 78 14.07 8.57 -3.31
CA ILE A 78 13.67 9.82 -2.63
C ILE A 78 13.87 11.04 -3.55
N LYS A 79 14.82 10.96 -4.50
CA LYS A 79 15.19 12.07 -5.39
C LYS A 79 14.81 11.75 -6.84
N GLY A 80 14.69 12.76 -7.71
CA GLY A 80 14.49 12.59 -9.15
C GLY A 80 13.13 13.07 -9.70
N LYS A 81 13.03 13.18 -11.04
CA LYS A 81 11.84 13.60 -11.81
C LYS A 81 11.38 12.49 -12.79
N GLU A 82 11.55 11.24 -12.42
CA GLU A 82 11.23 10.09 -13.28
C GLU A 82 9.71 9.83 -13.32
N ASP A 83 9.25 9.13 -14.37
CA ASP A 83 7.85 8.76 -14.56
C ASP A 83 7.38 7.76 -13.48
N PHE A 84 6.11 7.81 -13.10
CA PHE A 84 5.55 6.91 -12.09
C PHE A 84 5.72 5.44 -12.47
N TRP A 85 5.43 5.06 -13.71
CA TRP A 85 5.43 3.66 -14.13
C TRP A 85 6.82 3.07 -14.18
N ASP A 86 7.81 3.86 -14.59
CA ASP A 86 9.22 3.46 -14.56
C ASP A 86 9.65 3.16 -13.11
N ILE A 87 9.45 4.12 -12.21
CA ILE A 87 9.86 3.96 -10.81
C ILE A 87 9.04 2.86 -10.11
N HIS A 88 7.75 2.72 -10.43
CA HIS A 88 6.89 1.65 -9.91
C HIS A 88 7.46 0.27 -10.27
N ASN A 89 7.91 0.07 -11.51
CA ASN A 89 8.51 -1.19 -11.91
C ASN A 89 9.85 -1.43 -11.24
N ASP A 90 10.66 -0.39 -11.05
CA ASP A 90 11.99 -0.49 -10.45
C ASP A 90 11.91 -0.79 -8.95
N ILE A 91 11.11 -0.05 -8.19
CA ILE A 91 10.99 -0.26 -6.74
C ILE A 91 10.37 -1.64 -6.40
N ASN A 92 9.49 -2.16 -7.26
CA ASN A 92 8.91 -3.49 -7.08
C ASN A 92 9.92 -4.63 -7.31
N GLN A 93 11.10 -4.34 -7.91
CA GLN A 93 12.20 -5.31 -8.02
C GLN A 93 13.07 -5.37 -6.76
N GLU A 94 12.94 -4.41 -5.83
CA GLU A 94 13.67 -4.38 -4.55
C GLU A 94 13.07 -5.35 -3.51
N LEU A 95 12.93 -6.62 -3.89
CA LEU A 95 12.26 -7.65 -3.09
C LEU A 95 12.89 -7.87 -1.71
N GLN A 96 14.19 -7.60 -1.57
CA GLN A 96 14.92 -7.72 -0.30
C GLN A 96 14.55 -6.62 0.69
N ASP A 97 14.12 -5.46 0.19
CA ASP A 97 13.71 -4.32 1.01
C ASP A 97 12.20 -4.26 1.22
N TYR A 98 11.41 -5.10 0.52
CA TYR A 98 9.97 -5.17 0.71
C TYR A 98 9.61 -5.61 2.13
N LEU A 99 8.79 -4.81 2.80
CA LEU A 99 8.37 -5.06 4.19
C LEU A 99 6.93 -5.51 4.30
N GLY A 100 6.10 -5.18 3.32
CA GLY A 100 4.69 -5.49 3.34
C GLY A 100 3.83 -4.42 2.67
N GLU A 101 2.53 -4.60 2.82
CA GLU A 101 1.51 -3.76 2.17
C GLU A 101 0.28 -3.60 3.05
N TYR A 102 -0.40 -2.47 2.89
CA TYR A 102 -1.73 -2.23 3.42
C TYR A 102 -2.68 -1.97 2.25
N ARG A 103 -3.72 -2.77 2.14
CA ARG A 103 -4.55 -2.84 0.94
C ARG A 103 -6.04 -2.82 1.28
N TYR A 104 -6.78 -2.07 0.49
CA TYR A 104 -8.23 -2.18 0.34
C TYR A 104 -8.58 -2.63 -1.07
N GLU A 105 -9.50 -3.58 -1.18
CA GLU A 105 -10.11 -4.00 -2.44
C GLU A 105 -11.62 -4.04 -2.29
N ARG A 106 -12.33 -3.38 -3.20
CA ARG A 106 -13.79 -3.37 -3.25
C ARG A 106 -14.34 -4.77 -3.54
N CYS A 107 -15.47 -5.09 -2.94
CA CYS A 107 -16.14 -6.36 -3.17
C CYS A 107 -16.60 -6.47 -4.62
N LYS A 108 -16.62 -7.69 -5.17
CA LYS A 108 -16.98 -7.92 -6.57
C LYS A 108 -18.39 -7.41 -6.91
N ASP A 109 -19.35 -7.59 -6.00
CA ASP A 109 -20.76 -7.28 -6.26
C ASP A 109 -21.31 -6.15 -5.37
N ASP A 110 -20.46 -5.48 -4.60
CA ASP A 110 -20.84 -4.37 -3.73
C ASP A 110 -19.92 -3.16 -3.94
N SER A 111 -20.52 -2.06 -4.39
CA SER A 111 -19.80 -0.83 -4.70
C SER A 111 -19.45 0.02 -3.47
N SER A 112 -19.99 -0.30 -2.29
CA SER A 112 -19.85 0.49 -1.08
C SER A 112 -18.89 -0.11 -0.05
N HIS A 113 -18.52 -1.39 -0.22
CA HIS A 113 -17.79 -2.15 0.78
C HIS A 113 -16.60 -2.91 0.19
N GLY A 114 -15.69 -3.38 1.06
CA GLY A 114 -14.51 -4.11 0.62
C GLY A 114 -13.81 -4.88 1.73
N LEU A 115 -12.61 -5.33 1.37
CA LEU A 115 -11.71 -6.12 2.18
C LEU A 115 -10.46 -5.29 2.48
N TRP A 116 -10.17 -5.10 3.77
CA TRP A 116 -8.92 -4.52 4.25
C TRP A 116 -7.94 -5.63 4.63
N THR A 117 -6.74 -5.57 4.06
CA THR A 117 -5.68 -6.57 4.24
C THR A 117 -4.40 -5.87 4.64
N LEU A 118 -3.66 -6.50 5.55
CA LEU A 118 -2.30 -6.11 5.92
C LEU A 118 -1.38 -7.30 5.68
N GLU A 119 -0.29 -7.07 4.96
CA GLU A 119 0.81 -8.03 4.84
C GLU A 119 2.04 -7.43 5.49
N VAL A 120 2.76 -8.23 6.28
CA VAL A 120 4.00 -7.83 6.95
C VAL A 120 4.96 -9.00 6.94
N ALA A 121 6.16 -8.80 6.40
CA ALA A 121 7.20 -9.83 6.32
C ALA A 121 6.67 -11.18 5.76
N GLY A 122 5.83 -11.11 4.72
CA GLY A 122 5.22 -12.26 4.07
C GLY A 122 4.03 -12.90 4.81
N LYS A 123 3.66 -12.41 5.99
CA LYS A 123 2.46 -12.84 6.71
C LYS A 123 1.29 -11.91 6.40
N ARG A 124 0.18 -12.47 5.94
CA ARG A 124 -1.04 -11.74 5.59
C ARG A 124 -2.13 -11.90 6.66
N ASP A 125 -2.69 -10.78 7.09
CA ASP A 125 -3.84 -10.68 7.99
C ASP A 125 -5.00 -9.96 7.28
N THR A 126 -6.21 -10.50 7.38
CA THR A 126 -7.44 -9.76 7.06
C THR A 126 -7.81 -8.89 8.26
N LEU A 127 -7.85 -7.57 8.08
CA LEU A 127 -8.19 -6.63 9.14
C LEU A 127 -9.69 -6.42 9.23
N GLU A 128 -10.36 -6.32 8.09
CA GLU A 128 -11.81 -6.12 8.00
C GLU A 128 -12.31 -6.72 6.69
N ASN A 129 -13.46 -7.40 6.74
CA ASN A 129 -14.12 -7.94 5.56
C ASN A 129 -15.62 -7.63 5.62
N LYS A 130 -16.05 -6.69 4.78
CA LYS A 130 -17.47 -6.30 4.65
C LYS A 130 -18.14 -6.92 3.41
N CYS A 131 -17.46 -7.83 2.70
CA CYS A 131 -18.04 -8.46 1.54
C CYS A 131 -19.10 -9.48 1.94
N ASN A 132 -20.34 -9.22 1.52
CA ASN A 132 -21.42 -10.20 1.61
C ASN A 132 -21.05 -11.39 0.72
N ARG A 133 -21.21 -12.61 1.27
CA ARG A 133 -21.03 -13.87 0.56
C ARG A 133 -22.32 -14.29 -0.12
#